data_AF-A0A392SVH1-F1
#
_entry.id   AF-A0A392SVH1-F1
#
_cell.length_a   1.000
_cell.length_b   1.000
_cell.length_c   1.000
_cell.angle_alpha   90.00
_cell.angle_beta   90.00
_cell.angle_gamma   90.00
#
_symmetry.space_group_name_H-M   'P 1'
#
loop_
_entity.id
_entity.type
_entity.pdbx_description
1 polymer ?
#
loop_
_entity_poly.entity_id
_entity_poly.type
_entity_poly.pdbx_seq_one_letter_code
_entity_poly.pdbx_strand_id
1 'polypeptide(L)' 'TNGQAEAANRVILRGLKRRLGETKGKWTEELHSVLWFYRTTPHSTTRETPFRLTYGTEVVIPVETGASSFKAEILVEG' A
#
# COMPACT_ATOMS: atom_id res chain seq x y z
N THR A 1 19.05 -10.77 -9.21
CA THR A 1 17.95 -11.66 -9.67
C THR A 1 16.64 -10.91 -9.58
N ASN A 2 15.62 -11.28 -10.36
CA ASN A 2 14.33 -10.57 -10.40
C ASN A 2 13.37 -10.91 -9.23
N GLY A 3 13.84 -11.70 -8.25
CA GLY A 3 12.98 -12.29 -7.22
C GLY A 3 12.28 -11.28 -6.30
N GLN A 4 12.89 -10.13 -6.02
CA GLN A 4 12.26 -9.07 -5.24
C GLN A 4 11.08 -8.43 -5.99
N ALA A 5 11.25 -8.16 -7.29
CA ALA A 5 10.17 -7.62 -8.12
C ALA A 5 9.03 -8.62 -8.28
N GLU A 6 9.35 -9.91 -8.47
CA GLU A 6 8.34 -10.98 -8.51
C GLU A 6 7.56 -11.10 -7.19
N ALA A 7 8.24 -10.96 -6.04
CA ALA A 7 7.57 -10.96 -4.74
C ALA A 7 6.63 -9.76 -4.58
N ALA A 8 7.05 -8.56 -4.96
CA ALA A 8 6.20 -7.37 -4.96
C ALA A 8 4.98 -7.54 -5.88
N ASN A 9 5.19 -8.03 -7.11
CA ASN A 9 4.12 -8.29 -8.07
C ASN A 9 3.08 -9.28 -7.54
N ARG A 10 3.50 -10.34 -6.83
CA ARG A 10 2.56 -11.27 -6.20
C ARG A 10 1.66 -10.61 -5.16
N VAL A 11 2.20 -9.69 -4.35
CA VAL A 11 1.41 -8.95 -3.35
C VAL A 11 0.38 -8.04 -4.03
N ILE A 12 0.82 -7.25 -5.02
CA ILE A 12 -0.04 -6.32 -5.76
C ILE A 12 -1.16 -7.08 -6.48
N LEU A 13 -0.83 -8.15 -7.21
CA LEU A 13 -1.82 -8.94 -7.94
C LEU A 13 -2.85 -9.61 -7.01
N ARG A 14 -2.45 -10.08 -5.82
CA ARG A 14 -3.40 -10.62 -4.83
C ARG A 14 -4.35 -9.54 -4.31
N GLY A 15 -3.84 -8.35 -3.98
CA GLY A 15 -4.66 -7.23 -3.55
C GLY A 15 -5.67 -6.81 -4.62
N LEU A 16 -5.23 -6.75 -5.87
CA LEU A 16 -6.06 -6.36 -7.01
C LEU A 16 -7.17 -7.39 -7.30
N LYS A 17 -6.83 -8.69 -7.33
CA LYS A 17 -7.83 -9.76 -7.53
C LYS A 17 -8.93 -9.74 -6.48
N ARG A 18 -8.59 -9.49 -5.21
CA ARG A 18 -9.57 -9.38 -4.13
C ARG A 18 -10.55 -8.24 -4.38
N ARG A 19 -10.04 -7.05 -4.67
CA ARG A 19 -10.84 -5.83 -4.85
C ARG A 19 -11.67 -5.83 -6.15
N LEU A 20 -11.17 -6.47 -7.19
CA LEU A 20 -11.92 -6.66 -8.45
C LEU A 20 -13.10 -7.64 -8.31
N GLY A 21 -13.07 -8.55 -7.34
CA GLY A 21 -14.24 -9.36 -7.01
C GLY A 21 -15.37 -8.53 -6.39
N GLU A 22 -15.00 -7.47 -5.66
CA GLU A 22 -15.92 -6.58 -4.93
C GLU A 22 -16.44 -5.43 -5.82
N THR A 23 -15.63 -4.97 -6.77
CA THR A 23 -15.96 -3.87 -7.67
C THR A 23 -16.12 -4.37 -9.10
N LYS A 24 -17.29 -4.13 -9.72
CA LYS A 24 -17.66 -4.59 -11.08
C LYS A 24 -16.82 -3.92 -12.20
N GLY A 25 -15.50 -4.11 -12.22
CA GLY A 25 -14.61 -3.70 -13.31
C GLY A 25 -13.90 -2.34 -13.16
N LYS A 26 -13.88 -1.74 -11.97
CA LYS A 26 -13.18 -0.46 -11.69
C LYS A 26 -11.68 -0.67 -11.41
N TRP A 27 -10.99 -1.30 -12.36
CA TRP A 27 -9.62 -1.79 -12.13
C TRP A 27 -8.60 -0.67 -11.96
N THR A 28 -8.80 0.48 -12.60
CA THR A 28 -7.85 1.60 -12.52
C THR A 28 -7.89 2.27 -11.15
N GLU A 29 -9.07 2.45 -10.58
CA GLU A 29 -9.26 2.99 -9.23
C GLU A 29 -8.74 2.02 -8.16
N GLU A 30 -9.04 0.72 -8.29
CA GLU A 30 -8.54 -0.28 -7.36
C GLU A 30 -7.03 -0.47 -7.46
N LEU A 31 -6.43 -0.31 -8.65
CA LEU A 31 -4.98 -0.36 -8.82
C LEU A 31 -4.30 0.75 -8.00
N HIS A 32 -4.84 1.97 -8.05
CA HIS A 32 -4.31 3.07 -7.26
C HIS A 32 -4.39 2.78 -5.76
N SER A 33 -5.54 2.29 -5.29
CA SER A 33 -5.75 1.89 -3.90
C SER A 33 -4.79 0.78 -3.46
N VAL A 34 -4.64 -0.30 -4.24
CA VAL A 34 -3.72 -1.40 -3.91
C VAL A 34 -2.27 -0.93 -3.86
N LEU A 35 -1.84 -0.11 -4.81
CA LEU A 35 -0.48 0.44 -4.82
C LEU A 35 -0.25 1.35 -3.63
N TRP A 36 -1.24 2.14 -3.23
CA TRP A 36 -1.18 2.96 -2.03
C TRP A 36 -0.95 2.09 -0.80
N PHE A 37 -1.83 1.12 -0.53
CA PHE A 37 -1.68 0.21 0.60
C PHE A 37 -0.34 -0.51 0.60
N TYR A 38 0.13 -0.98 -0.56
CA TYR A 38 1.42 -1.64 -0.66
C TYR A 38 2.58 -0.71 -0.24
N ARG A 39 2.54 0.56 -0.67
CA ARG A 39 3.60 1.53 -0.38
C ARG A 39 3.59 2.02 1.06
N THR A 40 2.44 2.10 1.70
CA THR A 40 2.27 2.72 3.02
C THR A 40 2.14 1.72 4.17
N THR A 41 1.97 0.42 3.89
CA THR A 41 1.90 -0.62 4.92
C THR A 41 3.30 -1.15 5.23
N PRO A 42 3.71 -1.21 6.51
CA PRO A 42 4.98 -1.83 6.87
C PRO A 42 5.04 -3.30 6.43
N HIS A 43 6.17 -3.70 5.84
CA HIS A 43 6.40 -5.11 5.55
C HIS A 43 6.79 -5.86 6.81
N SER A 44 6.24 -7.05 7.02
CA SER A 44 6.53 -7.87 8.22
C SER A 44 8.01 -8.22 8.38
N THR A 45 8.75 -8.34 7.26
CA THR A 45 10.16 -8.71 7.26
C THR A 45 11.09 -7.54 7.58
N THR A 46 10.82 -6.35 7.02
CA THR A 46 11.66 -5.16 7.20
C THR A 46 11.18 -4.26 8.33
N ARG A 47 9.93 -4.44 8.80
CA ARG A 47 9.20 -3.53 9.68
C ARG A 47 9.05 -2.09 9.13
N GLU A 48 9.44 -1.87 7.88
CA GLU A 48 9.43 -0.57 7.21
C GLU A 48 8.49 -0.57 6.01
N THR A 49 7.98 0.60 5.66
CA THR A 49 7.14 0.80 4.47
C THR A 49 8.01 0.88 3.21
N PRO A 50 7.58 0.35 2.05
CA PRO A 50 8.29 0.56 0.79
C PRO A 50 8.52 2.04 0.45
N PHE A 51 7.58 2.92 0.82
CA PHE A 51 7.74 4.37 0.65
C PHE A 51 8.96 4.88 1.43
N ARG A 52 9.07 4.55 2.72
CA ARG A 52 10.19 4.98 3.55
C ARG A 52 11.52 4.43 3.02
N LEU A 53 11.56 3.19 2.56
CA LEU A 53 12.75 2.60 1.95
C LEU A 53 13.16 3.30 0.65
N THR A 54 12.21 3.89 -0.09
CA THR A 54 12.47 4.57 -1.37
C THR A 54 12.91 6.02 -1.17
N TYR A 55 12.26 6.74 -0.24
CA TYR A 55 12.42 8.20 -0.09
C TYR A 55 13.12 8.62 1.20
N GLY A 56 13.38 7.69 2.12
CA GLY A 56 14.06 7.97 3.39
C GLY A 56 13.19 8.68 4.44
N THR A 57 11.90 8.91 4.18
CA THR A 57 10.97 9.62 5.08
C THR A 57 9.63 8.90 5.18
N GLU A 58 8.89 9.18 6.25
CA GLU A 58 7.52 8.70 6.42
C GLU A 58 6.55 9.33 5.39
N VAL A 59 5.46 8.61 5.12
CA VAL A 59 4.38 9.09 4.25
C VAL A 59 3.62 10.21 4.96
N VAL A 60 3.53 11.37 4.33
CA VAL A 60 2.69 12.49 4.79
C VAL A 60 1.55 12.68 3.79
N ILE A 61 0.30 12.50 4.23
CA ILE A 61 -0.89 12.75 3.41
C ILE A 61 -1.33 14.21 3.65
N PRO A 62 -1.29 15.09 2.63
CA PRO A 62 -1.77 16.46 2.78
C PRO A 62 -3.28 16.50 2.99
N VAL A 63 -3.71 17.30 3.97
CA VAL A 63 -5.10 17.42 4.48
C VAL A 63 -6.12 17.88 3.42
N GLU A 64 -5.67 18.50 2.34
CA GLU A 64 -6.51 19.01 1.24
C GLU A 64 -7.03 17.90 0.32
N THR A 65 -6.42 16.72 0.36
CA THR A 65 -6.95 15.53 -0.31
C THR A 65 -8.09 15.01 0.55
N GLY A 66 -9.34 15.12 0.10
CA GLY A 66 -10.58 14.79 0.84
C GLY A 66 -10.75 13.33 1.33
N ALA A 67 -9.68 12.60 1.58
CA ALA A 67 -9.63 11.35 2.34
C ALA A 67 -9.46 11.66 3.84
N SER A 68 -10.46 12.29 4.44
CA SER A 68 -10.61 12.23 5.89
C SER A 68 -10.72 10.74 6.28
N SER A 69 -9.89 10.29 7.22
CA SER A 69 -9.95 8.99 7.93
C SER A 69 -9.23 7.74 7.36
N PHE A 70 -7.99 7.86 6.89
CA PHE A 70 -6.99 6.81 7.18
C PHE A 70 -5.98 7.33 8.19
N LYS A 71 -6.48 7.73 9.36
CA LYS A 71 -5.70 7.54 10.58
C LYS A 71 -5.64 6.02 10.76
N ALA A 72 -4.69 5.38 10.07
CA ALA A 72 -4.08 4.20 10.64
C ALA A 72 -3.49 4.74 11.94
N GLU A 73 -4.21 4.47 13.02
CA GLU A 73 -3.67 4.30 14.36
C GLU A 73 -2.30 3.66 14.15
N ILE A 74 -1.27 4.51 14.19
CA ILE A 74 0.09 4.03 14.36
C ILE A 74 0.03 3.51 15.78
N LEU A 75 -0.41 2.25 15.93
CA LEU A 75 -0.16 1.43 17.09
C LEU A 75 1.36 1.27 17.14
N VAL A 76 2.02 2.32 17.61
CA VAL A 76 3.22 2.17 18.40
C VAL A 76 2.73 1.56 19.70
N GLU A 77 2.66 0.24 19.75
CA GLU A 77 2.68 -0.48 21.02
C GLU A 77 3.85 -1.46 21.00
N GLY A 78 4.72 -1.28 22.00
CA GLY A 78 5.56 -2.32 22.61
C GLY A 78 6.65 -2.94 21.77
#